data_AF-A0A077Z5Q4-F1
#
_entry.id   AF-A0A077Z5Q4-F1
#
_cell.length_a   1.000
_cell.length_b   1.000
_cell.length_c   1.000
_cell.angle_alpha   90.00
_cell.angle_beta   90.00
_cell.angle_gamma   90.00
#
_symmetry.space_group_name_H-M   'P 1'
#
loop_
_entity.id
_entity.type
_entity.pdbx_description
1 polymer ?
#
loop_
_entity_poly.entity_id
_entity_poly.type
_entity_poly.pdbx_seq_one_letter_code
_entity_poly.pdbx_strand_id
1 'polypeptide(L)'
;MVDKYVVHYWLNALGLILTALPVAYVEPMYQAIVNLLASKDLECIKDDISAKLDFDQQCLLMCDLYPARLLSLAHAVWCHSTTGGLQLLVQAMKTSWKLQVKTETQFLYVCHLTAPLLLRLSQERSKCCYDVGIAVYEMLYNVDKQVAELQYEDLICDFLYHIKYMFLGDSMRHETDRVISQLRPSLQRKLRYIGFMQSDQSTVVNVGQ
;
A
#
# COMPACT_ATOMS: atom_id res chain seq x y z
N MET A 1 -4.47 -25.40 20.72
CA MET A 1 -4.09 -24.24 19.89
C MET A 1 -3.59 -24.79 18.58
N VAL A 2 -4.17 -24.40 17.44
CA VAL A 2 -3.62 -24.79 16.13
C VAL A 2 -2.32 -24.02 15.95
N ASP A 3 -1.23 -24.70 15.65
CA ASP A 3 0.07 -24.06 15.43
C ASP A 3 -0.04 -23.04 14.28
N LYS A 4 0.59 -21.85 14.41
CA LYS A 4 0.66 -20.85 13.35
C LYS A 4 1.18 -21.45 12.03
N TYR A 5 2.11 -22.40 12.11
CA TYR A 5 2.64 -23.08 10.93
C TYR A 5 1.55 -23.86 10.19
N VAL A 6 0.58 -24.42 10.92
CA VAL A 6 -0.57 -25.12 10.33
C VAL A 6 -1.50 -24.13 9.64
N VAL A 7 -1.80 -22.99 10.26
CA VAL A 7 -2.66 -21.96 9.63
C VAL A 7 -2.04 -21.41 8.35
N HIS A 8 -0.75 -21.08 8.37
CA HIS A 8 -0.02 -20.66 7.17
C HIS A 8 0.01 -21.74 6.10
N TYR A 9 0.16 -23.01 6.48
CA TYR A 9 0.10 -24.11 5.54
C TYR A 9 -1.25 -24.16 4.79
N TRP A 10 -2.36 -23.98 5.51
CA TRP A 10 -3.70 -23.92 4.89
C TRP A 10 -3.86 -22.70 3.99
N LEU A 11 -3.41 -21.51 4.43
CA LEU A 11 -3.48 -20.30 3.61
C LEU A 11 -2.68 -20.44 2.31
N ASN A 12 -1.47 -20.99 2.39
CA ASN A 12 -0.65 -21.25 1.21
C ASN A 12 -1.30 -22.28 0.28
N ALA A 13 -1.90 -23.35 0.83
CA ALA A 13 -2.65 -24.32 0.03
C ALA A 13 -3.83 -23.66 -0.70
N LEU A 14 -4.59 -22.80 -0.02
CA LEU A 14 -5.66 -22.01 -0.64
C LEU A 14 -5.13 -21.08 -1.72
N GLY A 15 -4.02 -20.39 -1.46
CA GLY A 15 -3.35 -19.53 -2.44
C GLY A 15 -2.93 -20.30 -3.70
N LEU A 16 -2.32 -21.48 -3.53
CA LEU A 16 -1.95 -22.38 -4.63
C LEU A 16 -3.16 -22.85 -5.44
N ILE A 17 -4.23 -23.27 -4.78
CA ILE A 17 -5.45 -23.73 -5.46
C ILE A 17 -6.07 -22.57 -6.25
N LEU A 18 -6.27 -21.41 -5.63
CA LEU A 18 -6.90 -20.26 -6.28
C LEU A 18 -6.08 -19.75 -7.47
N THR A 19 -4.76 -19.77 -7.38
CA THR A 19 -3.87 -19.32 -8.47
C THR A 19 -3.73 -20.31 -9.60
N ALA A 20 -4.01 -21.60 -9.37
CA ALA A 20 -4.08 -22.63 -10.40
C ALA A 20 -5.41 -22.64 -11.17
N LEU A 21 -6.45 -22.00 -10.62
CA LEU A 21 -7.77 -21.90 -11.23
C LEU A 21 -7.88 -20.67 -12.17
N PRO A 22 -8.88 -20.64 -13.06
CA PRO A 22 -9.16 -19.46 -13.87
C PRO A 22 -9.34 -18.19 -13.03
N VAL A 23 -9.02 -17.01 -13.60
CA VAL A 23 -9.07 -15.70 -12.92
C VAL A 23 -10.41 -15.43 -12.21
N ALA A 24 -11.53 -15.93 -12.75
CA ALA A 24 -12.85 -15.79 -12.15
C ALA A 24 -12.95 -16.32 -10.70
N TYR A 25 -12.05 -17.23 -10.28
CA TYR A 25 -12.00 -17.76 -8.91
C TYR A 25 -11.23 -16.85 -7.94
N VAL A 26 -10.37 -15.96 -8.44
CA VAL A 26 -9.65 -14.96 -7.63
C VAL A 26 -10.46 -13.66 -7.53
N GLU A 27 -11.31 -13.36 -8.51
CA GLU A 27 -12.15 -12.15 -8.53
C GLU A 27 -12.97 -11.90 -7.24
N PRO A 28 -13.57 -12.92 -6.59
CA PRO A 28 -14.28 -12.70 -5.32
C PRO A 28 -13.41 -12.12 -4.21
N MET A 29 -12.11 -12.44 -4.20
CA MET A 29 -11.15 -11.85 -3.25
C MET A 29 -10.93 -10.36 -3.55
N TYR A 30 -10.76 -10.00 -4.83
CA TYR A 30 -10.65 -8.59 -5.24
C TYR A 30 -11.91 -7.79 -4.90
N GLN A 31 -13.09 -8.37 -5.15
CA GLN A 31 -14.36 -7.76 -4.80
C GLN A 31 -14.52 -7.62 -3.29
N ALA A 32 -14.10 -8.61 -2.51
CA ALA A 32 -14.10 -8.53 -1.05
C ALA A 32 -13.20 -7.37 -0.55
N ILE A 33 -12.02 -7.17 -1.16
CA ILE A 33 -11.15 -6.03 -0.84
C ILE A 33 -11.83 -4.71 -1.17
N VAL A 34 -12.46 -4.58 -2.33
CA VAL A 34 -13.21 -3.37 -2.71
C VAL A 34 -14.35 -3.09 -1.73
N ASN A 35 -15.11 -4.12 -1.36
CA ASN A 35 -16.21 -3.99 -0.42
C ASN A 35 -15.71 -3.58 0.98
N LEU A 36 -14.60 -4.15 1.44
CA LEU A 36 -13.98 -3.77 2.71
C LEU A 36 -13.48 -2.33 2.68
N LEU A 37 -12.84 -1.89 1.59
CA LEU A 37 -12.41 -0.50 1.42
C LEU A 37 -13.60 0.45 1.43
N ALA A 38 -14.76 0.04 0.91
CA ALA A 38 -15.98 0.84 0.88
C ALA A 38 -16.80 0.78 2.19
N SER A 39 -16.49 -0.15 3.11
CA SER A 39 -17.25 -0.35 4.35
C SER A 39 -16.64 0.41 5.53
N LYS A 40 -17.37 0.40 6.65
CA LYS A 40 -16.89 0.91 7.94
C LYS A 40 -16.10 -0.12 8.74
N ASP A 41 -15.93 -1.34 8.22
CA ASP A 41 -15.28 -2.42 8.97
C ASP A 41 -13.80 -2.12 9.23
N LEU A 42 -13.18 -1.23 8.45
CA LEU A 42 -11.82 -0.76 8.71
C LEU A 42 -11.72 0.18 9.92
N GLU A 43 -12.82 0.74 10.44
CA GLU A 43 -12.77 1.57 11.65
C GLU A 43 -12.24 0.79 12.86
N CYS A 44 -12.46 -0.54 12.89
CA CYS A 44 -12.01 -1.37 14.00
C CYS A 44 -10.48 -1.52 14.10
N ILE A 45 -9.72 -1.11 13.06
CA ILE A 45 -8.25 -1.15 13.05
C ILE A 45 -7.59 0.23 13.12
N LYS A 46 -8.38 1.30 13.31
CA LYS A 46 -7.89 2.68 13.17
C LYS A 46 -6.85 3.09 14.22
N ASP A 47 -6.98 2.58 15.44
CA ASP A 47 -6.17 2.91 16.62
C ASP A 47 -4.84 2.16 16.70
N ASP A 48 -4.76 0.96 16.14
CA ASP A 48 -3.54 0.14 16.14
C ASP A 48 -3.48 -0.75 14.90
N ILE A 49 -3.30 -0.11 13.74
CA ILE A 49 -3.38 -0.78 12.44
C ILE A 49 -2.36 -1.91 12.28
N SER A 50 -1.10 -1.68 12.66
CA SER A 50 -0.03 -2.65 12.46
C SER A 50 -0.23 -3.90 13.32
N ALA A 51 -0.58 -3.75 14.59
CA ALA A 51 -0.82 -4.90 15.47
C ALA A 51 -2.10 -5.65 15.10
N LYS A 52 -3.17 -4.92 14.73
CA LYS A 52 -4.43 -5.55 14.35
C LYS A 52 -4.33 -6.30 13.02
N LEU A 53 -3.54 -5.81 12.07
CA LEU A 53 -3.30 -6.49 10.80
C LEU A 53 -2.24 -7.60 10.89
N ASP A 54 -1.54 -7.75 12.02
CA ASP A 54 -0.68 -8.91 12.26
C ASP A 54 -1.55 -10.16 12.48
N PHE A 55 -1.73 -10.91 11.40
CA PHE A 55 -2.54 -12.13 11.41
C PHE A 55 -2.03 -13.21 12.37
N ASP A 56 -0.72 -13.32 12.57
CA ASP A 56 -0.15 -14.29 13.51
C ASP A 56 -0.54 -13.93 14.93
N GLN A 57 -0.43 -12.65 15.26
CA GLN A 57 -0.88 -12.13 16.55
C GLN A 57 -2.39 -12.34 16.72
N GLN A 58 -3.20 -12.08 15.69
CA GLN A 58 -4.66 -12.29 15.76
C GLN A 58 -5.01 -13.78 15.95
N CYS A 59 -4.35 -14.70 15.26
CA CYS A 59 -4.54 -16.14 15.45
C CYS A 59 -4.15 -16.61 16.85
N LEU A 60 -3.05 -16.10 17.41
CA LEU A 60 -2.63 -16.41 18.78
C LEU A 60 -3.65 -15.92 19.81
N LEU A 61 -4.24 -14.74 19.58
CA LEU A 61 -5.28 -14.16 20.42
C LEU A 61 -6.67 -14.78 20.20
N MET A 62 -6.82 -15.68 19.22
CA MET A 62 -8.12 -16.20 18.77
C MET A 62 -9.11 -15.09 18.36
N CYS A 63 -8.57 -13.95 17.91
CA CYS A 63 -9.34 -12.80 17.46
C CYS A 63 -9.69 -12.97 15.99
N ASP A 64 -10.99 -13.01 15.69
CA ASP A 64 -11.47 -13.17 14.32
C ASP A 64 -11.63 -11.81 13.63
N LEU A 65 -10.52 -11.23 13.15
CA LEU A 65 -10.53 -9.93 12.49
C LEU A 65 -10.61 -10.01 10.96
N TYR A 66 -11.75 -9.61 10.38
CA TYR A 66 -12.00 -9.74 8.93
C TYR A 66 -10.94 -9.06 8.04
N PRO A 67 -10.54 -7.79 8.30
CA PRO A 67 -9.46 -7.15 7.55
C PRO A 67 -8.15 -7.94 7.52
N ALA A 68 -7.74 -8.51 8.66
CA ALA A 68 -6.51 -9.30 8.77
C ALA A 68 -6.62 -10.63 8.02
N ARG A 69 -7.77 -11.33 8.12
CA ARG A 69 -8.00 -12.57 7.35
C ARG A 69 -7.92 -12.35 5.84
N LEU A 70 -8.58 -11.29 5.36
CA LEU A 70 -8.60 -10.98 3.93
C LEU A 70 -7.20 -10.56 3.45
N LEU A 71 -6.46 -9.79 4.26
CA LEU A 71 -5.07 -9.43 4.01
C LEU A 71 -4.20 -10.68 3.81
N SER A 72 -4.27 -11.64 4.75
CA SER A 72 -3.47 -12.87 4.69
C SER A 72 -3.84 -13.77 3.52
N LEU A 73 -5.12 -13.89 3.19
CA LEU A 73 -5.55 -14.60 1.99
C LEU A 73 -4.99 -13.95 0.73
N ALA A 74 -5.06 -12.61 0.64
CA ALA A 74 -4.54 -11.87 -0.49
C ALA A 74 -3.02 -12.06 -0.65
N HIS A 75 -2.27 -12.00 0.45
CA HIS A 75 -0.84 -12.29 0.44
C HIS A 75 -0.55 -13.73 -0.02
N ALA A 76 -1.29 -14.73 0.46
CA ALA A 76 -1.10 -16.12 0.03
C ALA A 76 -1.38 -16.30 -1.46
N VAL A 77 -2.47 -15.72 -1.98
CA VAL A 77 -2.79 -15.75 -3.41
C VAL A 77 -1.69 -15.06 -4.22
N TRP A 78 -1.25 -13.87 -3.82
CA TRP A 78 -0.25 -13.13 -4.59
C TRP A 78 1.15 -13.71 -4.49
N CYS A 79 1.49 -14.39 -3.39
CA CYS A 79 2.76 -15.12 -3.27
C CYS A 79 2.87 -16.23 -4.34
N HIS A 80 1.76 -16.92 -4.61
CA HIS A 80 1.70 -18.01 -5.60
C HIS A 80 1.26 -17.56 -7.00
N SER A 81 0.81 -16.31 -7.16
CA SER A 81 0.35 -15.79 -8.44
C SER A 81 1.47 -15.72 -9.46
N THR A 82 1.17 -16.10 -10.69
CA THR A 82 2.06 -15.83 -11.82
C THR A 82 2.19 -14.32 -12.04
N THR A 83 3.20 -13.92 -12.80
CA THR A 83 3.40 -12.51 -13.15
C THR A 83 2.19 -11.89 -13.88
N GLY A 84 1.43 -12.68 -14.65
CA GLY A 84 0.17 -12.23 -15.26
C GLY A 84 -0.93 -12.00 -14.21
N GLY A 85 -1.03 -12.87 -13.20
CA GLY A 85 -1.98 -12.69 -12.09
C GLY A 85 -1.71 -11.41 -11.30
N LEU A 86 -0.44 -11.05 -11.08
CA LEU A 86 -0.08 -9.80 -10.40
C LEU A 86 -0.49 -8.53 -11.18
N GLN A 87 -0.72 -8.61 -12.50
CA GLN A 87 -1.23 -7.45 -13.25
C GLN A 87 -2.66 -7.07 -12.83
N LEU A 88 -3.47 -8.04 -12.38
CA LEU A 88 -4.81 -7.77 -11.86
C LEU A 88 -4.76 -6.91 -10.58
N LEU A 89 -3.77 -7.17 -9.72
CA LEU A 89 -3.49 -6.31 -8.56
C LEU A 89 -3.19 -4.88 -8.98
N VAL A 90 -2.25 -4.69 -9.92
CA VAL A 90 -1.89 -3.36 -10.40
C VAL A 90 -3.10 -2.64 -11.01
N GLN A 91 -3.90 -3.36 -11.80
CA GLN A 91 -5.11 -2.81 -12.39
C GLN A 91 -6.14 -2.41 -11.33
N ALA A 92 -6.41 -3.27 -10.34
CA ALA A 92 -7.33 -2.99 -9.24
C ALA A 92 -6.91 -1.76 -8.43
N MET A 93 -5.61 -1.65 -8.11
CA MET A 93 -5.06 -0.48 -7.43
C MET A 93 -5.30 0.82 -8.20
N LYS A 94 -5.00 0.83 -9.50
CA LYS A 94 -5.12 2.03 -10.35
C LYS A 94 -6.57 2.42 -10.65
N THR A 95 -7.51 1.50 -10.44
CA THR A 95 -8.92 1.68 -10.80
C THR A 95 -9.81 1.63 -9.55
N SER A 96 -10.38 0.46 -9.25
CA SER A 96 -11.42 0.30 -8.24
C SER A 96 -10.96 0.72 -6.84
N TRP A 97 -9.74 0.37 -6.42
CA TRP A 97 -9.28 0.67 -5.06
C TRP A 97 -9.00 2.17 -4.87
N LYS A 98 -8.36 2.80 -5.86
CA LYS A 98 -8.08 4.25 -5.83
C LYS A 98 -9.35 5.08 -5.69
N LEU A 99 -10.48 4.60 -6.23
CA LEU A 99 -11.78 5.27 -6.10
C LEU A 99 -12.34 5.19 -4.68
N GLN A 100 -12.07 4.11 -3.93
CA GLN A 100 -12.60 3.89 -2.58
C GLN A 100 -11.74 4.51 -1.47
N VAL A 101 -10.43 4.65 -1.68
CA VAL A 101 -9.52 5.17 -0.65
C VAL A 101 -9.75 6.68 -0.44
N LYS A 102 -10.37 7.02 0.69
CA LYS A 102 -10.70 8.39 1.13
C LYS A 102 -10.24 8.70 2.56
N THR A 103 -9.92 7.68 3.35
CA THR A 103 -9.49 7.81 4.74
C THR A 103 -8.09 7.26 4.93
N GLU A 104 -7.41 7.71 5.98
CA GLU A 104 -6.07 7.26 6.33
C GLU A 104 -6.02 5.74 6.57
N THR A 105 -7.01 5.18 7.25
CA THR A 105 -7.06 3.74 7.55
C THR A 105 -7.22 2.89 6.28
N GLN A 106 -8.03 3.32 5.32
CA GLN A 106 -8.15 2.66 4.01
C GLN A 106 -6.82 2.68 3.25
N PHE A 107 -6.13 3.82 3.26
CA PHE A 107 -4.83 3.96 2.60
C PHE A 107 -3.79 3.04 3.23
N LEU A 108 -3.66 3.06 4.56
CA LEU A 108 -2.74 2.19 5.28
C LEU A 108 -3.06 0.71 5.06
N TYR A 109 -4.33 0.31 5.00
CA TYR A 109 -4.70 -1.06 4.65
C TYR A 109 -4.18 -1.47 3.26
N VAL A 110 -4.30 -0.58 2.26
CA VAL A 110 -3.71 -0.82 0.92
C VAL A 110 -2.18 -0.88 0.98
N CYS A 111 -1.52 -0.08 1.82
CA CYS A 111 -0.08 -0.19 2.05
C CYS A 111 0.29 -1.56 2.63
N HIS A 112 -0.45 -2.06 3.64
CA HIS A 112 -0.22 -3.39 4.20
C HIS A 112 -0.48 -4.52 3.18
N LEU A 113 -1.48 -4.37 2.32
CA LEU A 113 -1.73 -5.32 1.22
C LEU A 113 -0.54 -5.40 0.26
N THR A 114 0.06 -4.26 -0.07
CA THR A 114 1.02 -4.18 -1.18
C THR A 114 2.48 -4.28 -0.75
N ALA A 115 2.82 -3.84 0.46
CA ALA A 115 4.20 -3.76 0.93
C ALA A 115 5.00 -5.07 0.77
N PRO A 116 4.48 -6.25 1.15
CA PRO A 116 5.24 -7.51 1.01
C PRO A 116 5.52 -7.92 -0.44
N LEU A 117 4.77 -7.38 -1.40
CA LEU A 117 4.93 -7.71 -2.82
C LEU A 117 5.92 -6.81 -3.54
N LEU A 118 6.28 -5.66 -2.98
CA LEU A 118 7.10 -4.66 -3.67
C LEU A 118 8.48 -5.19 -4.09
N LEU A 119 9.13 -6.01 -3.24
CA LEU A 119 10.40 -6.64 -3.58
C LEU A 119 10.26 -7.59 -4.77
N ARG A 120 9.22 -8.42 -4.78
CA ARG A 120 8.94 -9.35 -5.88
C ARG A 120 8.63 -8.58 -7.17
N LEU A 121 7.78 -7.56 -7.07
CA LEU A 121 7.41 -6.72 -8.20
C LEU A 121 8.61 -5.98 -8.77
N SER A 122 9.52 -5.46 -7.95
CA SER A 122 10.70 -4.73 -8.43
C SER A 122 11.67 -5.65 -9.18
N GLN A 123 11.81 -6.91 -8.75
CA GLN A 123 12.67 -7.92 -9.38
C GLN A 123 12.07 -8.52 -10.65
N GLU A 124 10.78 -8.89 -10.65
CA GLU A 124 10.14 -9.57 -11.78
C GLU A 124 9.57 -8.60 -12.83
N ARG A 125 9.04 -7.45 -12.40
CA ARG A 125 8.32 -6.49 -13.25
C ARG A 125 8.47 -5.06 -12.72
N SER A 126 9.64 -4.46 -12.92
CA SER A 126 9.91 -3.07 -12.51
C SER A 126 8.82 -2.07 -12.91
N LYS A 127 8.19 -2.23 -14.09
CA LYS A 127 7.02 -1.42 -14.50
C LYS A 127 5.80 -1.60 -13.59
N CYS A 128 5.47 -2.82 -13.18
CA CYS A 128 4.38 -3.07 -12.24
C CYS A 128 4.69 -2.47 -10.87
N CYS A 129 5.93 -2.60 -10.39
CA CYS A 129 6.37 -1.95 -9.16
C CYS A 129 6.24 -0.42 -9.25
N TYR A 130 6.64 0.15 -10.39
CA TYR A 130 6.48 1.58 -10.68
C TYR A 130 5.00 2.00 -10.65
N ASP A 131 4.14 1.28 -11.37
CA ASP A 131 2.69 1.55 -11.42
C ASP A 131 2.03 1.47 -10.03
N VAL A 132 2.43 0.50 -9.20
CA VAL A 132 1.99 0.39 -7.80
C VAL A 132 2.47 1.58 -6.99
N GLY A 133 3.75 1.96 -7.13
CA GLY A 133 4.32 3.12 -6.46
C GLY A 133 3.51 4.39 -6.77
N ILE A 134 3.26 4.68 -8.05
CA ILE A 134 2.44 5.83 -8.46
C ILE A 134 1.05 5.77 -7.84
N ALA A 135 0.38 4.62 -7.90
CA ALA A 135 -0.96 4.46 -7.32
C ALA A 135 -0.97 4.77 -5.81
N VAL A 136 0.07 4.38 -5.06
CA VAL A 136 0.21 4.71 -3.63
C VAL A 136 0.30 6.24 -3.43
N TYR A 137 1.15 6.94 -4.19
CA TYR A 137 1.25 8.41 -4.07
C TYR A 137 -0.07 9.11 -4.41
N GLU A 138 -0.76 8.67 -5.47
CA GLU A 138 -2.05 9.26 -5.86
C GLU A 138 -3.15 8.99 -4.83
N MET A 139 -3.15 7.81 -4.19
CA MET A 139 -4.08 7.51 -3.09
C MET A 139 -3.77 8.36 -1.85
N LEU A 140 -2.50 8.57 -1.51
CA LEU A 140 -2.14 9.49 -0.42
C LEU A 140 -2.65 10.89 -0.70
N TYR A 141 -2.49 11.39 -1.93
CA TYR A 141 -3.06 12.68 -2.32
C TYR A 141 -4.58 12.73 -2.13
N ASN A 142 -5.30 11.68 -2.52
CA ASN A 142 -6.74 11.61 -2.31
C ASN A 142 -7.10 11.69 -0.83
N VAL A 143 -6.40 10.95 0.04
CA VAL A 143 -6.63 11.00 1.49
C VAL A 143 -6.28 12.36 2.05
N ASP A 144 -5.13 12.94 1.69
CA ASP A 144 -4.66 14.25 2.14
C ASP A 144 -5.72 15.35 1.95
N LYS A 145 -6.49 15.28 0.86
CA LYS A 145 -7.58 16.24 0.55
C LYS A 145 -8.89 15.98 1.26
N GLN A 146 -9.09 14.79 1.78
CA GLN A 146 -10.36 14.37 2.40
C GLN A 146 -10.31 14.44 3.92
N VAL A 147 -9.13 14.26 4.52
CA VAL A 147 -8.96 14.23 5.98
C VAL A 147 -8.38 15.54 6.51
N ALA A 148 -8.84 15.98 7.68
CA ALA A 148 -8.28 17.16 8.33
C ALA A 148 -6.86 16.90 8.86
N GLU A 149 -6.58 15.69 9.33
CA GLU A 149 -5.33 15.29 9.98
C GLU A 149 -4.94 13.86 9.57
N LEU A 150 -3.64 13.58 9.60
CA LEU A 150 -3.05 12.26 9.39
C LEU A 150 -2.36 11.83 10.69
N GLN A 151 -2.95 10.85 11.38
CA GLN A 151 -2.45 10.32 12.66
C GLN A 151 -1.16 9.50 12.50
N TYR A 152 -0.98 8.90 11.33
CA TYR A 152 0.16 8.05 10.97
C TYR A 152 1.08 8.74 9.96
N GLU A 153 1.13 10.08 9.94
CA GLU A 153 1.88 10.84 8.94
C GLU A 153 3.36 10.40 8.83
N ASP A 154 4.03 10.18 9.97
CA ASP A 154 5.44 9.72 9.97
C ASP A 154 5.59 8.30 9.40
N LEU A 155 4.73 7.37 9.81
CA LEU A 155 4.74 5.99 9.31
C LEU A 155 4.51 5.95 7.78
N ILE A 156 3.58 6.78 7.29
CA ILE A 156 3.31 6.93 5.87
C ILE A 156 4.56 7.44 5.15
N CYS A 157 5.20 8.49 5.67
CA CYS A 157 6.41 9.04 5.08
C CYS A 157 7.56 8.03 5.04
N ASP A 158 7.78 7.29 6.12
CA ASP A 158 8.81 6.25 6.19
C ASP A 158 8.57 5.15 5.15
N PHE A 159 7.32 4.72 4.98
CA PHE A 159 6.96 3.74 3.96
C PHE A 159 7.21 4.27 2.54
N LEU A 160 6.88 5.53 2.26
CA LEU A 160 7.15 6.15 0.96
C LEU A 160 8.65 6.28 0.67
N TYR A 161 9.46 6.61 1.68
CA TYR A 161 10.92 6.59 1.56
C TYR A 161 11.45 5.19 1.31
N HIS A 162 10.89 4.18 1.99
CA HIS A 162 11.24 2.79 1.75
C HIS A 162 10.94 2.39 0.30
N ILE A 163 9.77 2.73 -0.23
CA ILE A 163 9.42 2.51 -1.65
C ILE A 163 10.46 3.16 -2.58
N LYS A 164 10.77 4.44 -2.35
CA LYS A 164 11.76 5.16 -3.16
C LYS A 164 13.11 4.46 -3.13
N TYR A 165 13.69 4.28 -1.95
CA TYR A 165 15.10 3.89 -1.85
C TYR A 165 15.35 2.40 -2.09
N MET A 166 14.38 1.53 -1.78
CA MET A 166 14.57 0.08 -1.95
C MET A 166 14.12 -0.44 -3.32
N PHE A 167 13.10 0.17 -3.95
CA PHE A 167 12.46 -0.45 -5.11
C PHE A 167 12.49 0.39 -6.39
N LEU A 168 12.40 1.72 -6.30
CA LEU A 168 12.10 2.55 -7.48
C LEU A 168 13.20 3.56 -7.84
N GLY A 169 14.01 3.99 -6.88
CA GLY A 169 15.01 5.04 -7.06
C GLY A 169 14.41 6.32 -7.67
N ASP A 170 15.15 6.95 -8.57
CA ASP A 170 14.74 8.20 -9.22
C ASP A 170 13.79 8.01 -10.40
N SER A 171 13.38 6.78 -10.72
CA SER A 171 12.49 6.51 -11.86
C SER A 171 11.14 7.23 -11.75
N MET A 172 10.63 7.43 -10.53
CA MET A 172 9.33 8.08 -10.28
C MET A 172 9.43 9.59 -10.05
N ARG A 173 10.62 10.19 -10.14
CA ARG A 173 10.87 11.56 -9.67
C ARG A 173 9.86 12.57 -10.21
N HIS A 174 9.60 12.56 -11.52
CA HIS A 174 8.67 13.49 -12.15
C HIS A 174 7.24 13.38 -11.59
N GLU A 175 6.79 12.17 -11.32
CA GLU A 175 5.46 11.93 -10.78
C GLU A 175 5.38 12.24 -9.30
N THR A 176 6.40 11.87 -8.51
CA THR A 176 6.44 12.18 -7.08
C THR A 176 6.54 13.68 -6.85
N ASP A 177 7.33 14.41 -7.64
CA ASP A 177 7.43 15.88 -7.56
C ASP A 177 6.05 16.53 -7.80
N ARG A 178 5.31 16.05 -8.80
CA ARG A 178 3.96 16.51 -9.13
C ARG A 178 2.96 16.26 -8.01
N VAL A 179 3.01 15.09 -7.37
CA VAL A 179 2.08 14.76 -6.28
C VAL A 179 2.46 15.49 -5.00
N ILE A 180 3.74 15.44 -4.59
CA ILE A 180 4.23 15.99 -3.33
C ILE A 180 3.98 17.50 -3.26
N SER A 181 4.24 18.24 -4.35
CA SER A 181 4.00 19.69 -4.42
C SER A 181 2.55 20.11 -4.13
N GLN A 182 1.59 19.20 -4.23
CA GLN A 182 0.19 19.47 -3.96
C GLN A 182 -0.28 18.96 -2.59
N LEU A 183 0.54 18.25 -1.82
CA LEU A 183 0.18 17.74 -0.49
C LEU A 183 0.16 18.87 0.56
N ARG A 184 -0.37 18.62 1.76
CA ARG A 184 -0.26 19.57 2.88
C ARG A 184 1.20 19.90 3.23
N PRO A 185 1.49 21.09 3.82
CA PRO A 185 2.86 21.50 4.13
C PRO A 185 3.67 20.55 5.02
N SER A 186 3.02 19.81 5.93
CA SER A 186 3.70 18.84 6.78
C SER A 186 4.27 17.67 5.96
N LEU A 187 3.44 17.05 5.12
CA LEU A 187 3.86 16.02 4.16
C LEU A 187 4.93 16.52 3.19
N GLN A 188 4.78 17.73 2.62
CA GLN A 188 5.81 18.32 1.75
C GLN A 188 7.17 18.38 2.45
N ARG A 189 7.19 18.86 3.70
CA ARG A 189 8.41 19.00 4.49
C ARG A 189 9.04 17.64 4.82
N LYS A 190 8.23 16.63 5.16
CA LYS A 190 8.69 15.28 5.50
C LYS A 190 9.18 14.51 4.27
N LEU A 191 8.52 14.66 3.13
CA LEU A 191 8.84 13.99 1.87
C LEU A 191 9.84 14.76 0.98
N ARG A 192 10.43 15.85 1.48
CA ARG A 192 11.30 16.76 0.72
C ARG A 192 12.55 16.12 0.09
N TYR A 193 12.95 14.93 0.53
CA TYR A 193 14.09 14.20 -0.05
C TYR A 193 13.66 13.11 -1.03
N ILE A 194 12.34 12.86 -1.16
CA ILE A 194 11.79 12.02 -2.22
C ILE A 194 11.80 12.79 -3.53
N GLY A 195 11.18 13.97 -3.51
CA GLY A 195 11.17 14.90 -4.62
C GLY A 195 12.31 15.92 -4.56
N PHE A 196 12.57 16.59 -5.68
CA PHE A 196 13.33 17.82 -5.69
C PHE A 196 12.36 18.95 -6.03
N MET A 197 11.70 19.52 -5.03
CA MET A 197 11.38 20.93 -5.15
C MET A 197 12.74 21.63 -5.19
N GLN A 198 13.02 22.39 -6.24
CA GLN A 198 14.15 23.33 -6.19
C GLN A 198 13.94 24.10 -4.89
N SER A 199 14.82 23.88 -3.90
CA SER A 199 15.05 24.90 -2.90
C SER A 199 15.33 26.12 -3.74
N ASP A 200 14.42 27.09 -3.74
CA ASP A 200 14.65 28.37 -4.38
C ASP A 200 16.09 28.74 -4.06
N GLN A 201 16.89 28.91 -5.10
CA GLN A 201 18.13 29.67 -5.03
C GLN A 201 17.73 31.12 -4.75
N SER A 202 17.11 31.37 -3.59
CA SER A 202 16.89 32.68 -3.06
C SER A 202 18.10 33.00 -2.21
N THR A 203 18.86 33.96 -2.71
CA THR A 203 19.88 34.75 -1.99
C THR A 203 21.19 34.04 -1.64
N VAL A 204 21.92 33.61 -2.68
CA VAL A 204 23.35 33.95 -2.76
C VAL A 204 23.58 34.76 -4.04
N VAL A 205 23.01 35.96 -4.09
CA VAL A 205 23.41 36.97 -5.09
C VAL A 205 23.91 38.18 -4.33
N ASN A 206 25.25 38.21 -4.24
CA ASN A 206 26.12 39.37 -4.10
C ASN A 206 25.78 40.42 -3.03
N VAL A 207 26.45 40.24 -1.88
CA VAL A 207 27.05 41.37 -1.16
C VAL A 207 28.01 42.04 -2.12
N GLY A 208 27.57 43.13 -2.73
CA GLY A 208 28.33 43.86 -3.74
C GLY A 208 27.69 45.22 -3.98
N GLN A 209 27.70 46.07 -2.95
CA GLN A 209 27.70 47.53 -3.01
C GLN A 209 27.93 48.11 -1.61
#